data_AF-A0A258CSG1-F1
#
_entry.id   AF-A0A258CSG1-F1
#
_cell.length_a   1.000
_cell.length_b   1.000
_cell.length_c   1.000
_cell.angle_alpha   90.00
_cell.angle_beta   90.00
_cell.angle_gamma   90.00
#
_symmetry.space_group_name_H-M   'P 1'
#
loop_
_entity.id
_entity.type
_entity.pdbx_description
1 polymer ?
#
loop_
_entity_poly.entity_id
_entity_poly.type
_entity_poly.pdbx_seq_one_letter_code
_entity_poly.pdbx_strand_id
1 'polypeptide(L)' 'LIEAGLAPGAMPRLLGFDDNPLNPWVAPWLSSVRIPYQAYGDAVVRMIDADAPRRIILAHQIVDRPPP' A
#
# COMPACT_ATOMS: atom_id res chain seq x y z
N LEU A 1 13.56 -6.89 12.65
CA LEU A 1 14.70 -7.54 11.97
C LEU A 1 16.02 -6.93 12.40
N ILE A 2 16.17 -5.60 12.34
CA ILE A 2 17.35 -4.89 12.87
C ILE A 2 17.60 -5.23 14.35
N GLU A 3 16.59 -5.05 15.20
CA GLU A 3 16.66 -5.40 16.65
C GLU A 3 16.90 -6.91 16.90
N ALA A 4 16.65 -7.75 15.89
CA ALA A 4 16.96 -9.18 15.95
C ALA A 4 18.39 -9.50 15.45
N GLY A 5 19.21 -8.47 15.17
CA GLY A 5 20.60 -8.60 14.73
C GLY A 5 20.81 -8.86 13.24
N LEU A 6 19.77 -8.76 12.41
CA LEU A 6 19.90 -8.96 10.96
C LEU A 6 20.55 -7.73 10.32
N ALA A 7 21.64 -7.97 9.57
CA ALA A 7 22.23 -6.96 8.69
C ALA A 7 21.24 -6.55 7.58
N PRO A 8 21.24 -5.30 7.09
CA PRO A 8 20.30 -4.83 6.05
C PRO A 8 20.28 -5.71 4.79
N GLY A 9 21.45 -6.09 4.27
CA GLY A 9 21.56 -6.98 3.11
C GLY A 9 21.18 -8.45 3.36
N ALA A 10 20.98 -8.83 4.62
CA ALA A 10 20.51 -10.17 5.01
C ALA A 10 19.00 -10.21 5.27
N MET A 11 18.31 -9.06 5.20
CA MET A 11 16.86 -9.02 5.37
C MET A 11 16.17 -9.60 4.14
N PRO A 12 15.16 -10.47 4.30
CA PRO A 12 14.29 -10.83 3.19
C PRO A 12 13.60 -9.57 2.67
N ARG A 13 13.21 -9.59 1.40
CA ARG A 13 12.45 -8.50 0.81
C ARG A 13 11.15 -8.30 1.59
N LEU A 14 10.99 -7.13 2.19
CA LEU A 14 9.77 -6.74 2.90
C LEU A 14 8.83 -6.01 1.95
N LEU A 15 7.56 -6.39 1.98
CA LEU A 15 6.48 -5.71 1.28
C LEU A 15 5.45 -5.26 2.30
N GLY A 16 5.29 -3.94 2.44
CA GLY A 16 4.26 -3.31 3.24
C GLY A 16 2.92 -3.26 2.51
N PHE A 17 1.87 -2.89 3.25
CA PHE A 17 0.57 -2.54 2.71
C PHE A 17 0.29 -1.06 2.92
N ASP A 18 -0.67 -0.53 2.17
CA ASP A 18 -1.19 0.85 2.17
C ASP A 18 -0.31 1.90 1.49
N ASP A 19 1.01 1.70 1.40
CA ASP A 19 1.96 2.73 0.98
C ASP A 19 1.73 4.05 1.73
N ASN A 20 1.69 3.94 3.06
CA ASN A 20 1.33 5.02 3.95
C ASN A 20 2.15 6.30 3.63
N PRO A 21 1.52 7.49 3.58
CA PRO A 21 2.22 8.74 3.36
C PRO A 21 3.38 9.00 4.32
N LEU A 22 3.40 8.33 5.48
CA LEU A 22 4.49 8.42 6.46
C LEU A 22 5.77 7.68 6.06
N ASN A 23 5.68 6.71 5.14
CA ASN A 23 6.80 5.86 4.73
C ASN A 23 8.08 6.64 4.34
N PRO A 24 8.03 7.78 3.62
CA PRO A 24 9.23 8.55 3.30
C PRO A 24 10.06 8.98 4.51
N TRP A 25 9.46 9.11 5.70
CA TRP A 25 10.15 9.52 6.91
C TRP A 25 10.54 8.35 7.82
N VAL A 26 9.71 7.31 7.91
CA VAL A 26 9.93 6.20 8.86
C VAL A 26 10.52 4.95 8.24
N ALA A 27 10.27 4.71 6.94
CA ALA A 27 10.69 3.52 6.23
C ALA A 27 10.82 3.79 4.71
N PRO A 28 11.74 4.69 4.29
CA PRO A 28 11.88 5.09 2.89
C PRO A 28 12.32 3.96 1.96
N TRP A 29 12.77 2.84 2.52
CA TRP A 29 13.19 1.62 1.83
C TRP A 29 12.07 0.56 1.71
N LEU A 30 10.91 0.77 2.34
CA LEU A 30 9.84 -0.23 2.35
C LEU A 30 9.05 -0.20 1.03
N SER A 31 9.21 -1.24 0.20
CA SER A 31 8.29 -1.47 -0.92
C SER A 31 6.88 -1.70 -0.38
N SER A 32 5.82 -1.28 -1.08
CA SER A 32 4.45 -1.41 -0.57
C SER A 32 3.40 -1.60 -1.65
N VAL A 33 2.30 -2.27 -1.31
CA VAL A 33 1.06 -2.21 -2.08
C VAL A 33 0.36 -0.90 -1.76
N ARG A 34 0.25 0.00 -2.73
CA ARG A 34 -0.51 1.24 -2.62
C ARG A 34 -2.00 1.00 -2.84
N ILE A 35 -2.79 1.39 -1.85
CA ILE A 35 -4.25 1.35 -1.91
C ILE A 35 -4.76 2.70 -2.46
N PRO A 36 -5.67 2.70 -3.44
CA PRO A 36 -6.15 3.92 -4.08
C PRO A 36 -7.22 4.62 -3.22
N TYR A 37 -6.88 5.05 -1.99
CA TYR A 37 -7.85 5.61 -1.03
C TYR A 37 -8.69 6.75 -1.58
N GLN A 38 -8.11 7.60 -2.43
CA GLN A 38 -8.82 8.72 -3.05
C GLN A 38 -10.01 8.26 -3.91
N ALA A 39 -9.94 7.05 -4.50
CA ALA A 39 -11.01 6.51 -5.34
C ALA A 39 -12.12 5.80 -4.53
N TYR A 40 -11.92 5.54 -3.24
CA TYR A 40 -12.91 4.84 -2.42
C TYR A 40 -14.17 5.67 -2.22
N GLY A 41 -14.03 6.98 -1.98
CA GLY A 41 -15.17 7.88 -1.79
C GLY A 41 -16.13 7.84 -2.98
N ASP A 42 -15.60 8.10 -4.17
CA ASP A 42 -16.38 8.07 -5.42
C ASP A 42 -16.99 6.68 -5.68
N ALA A 43 -16.24 5.60 -5.42
CA ALA A 43 -16.75 4.25 -5.58
C ALA A 43 -17.93 3.97 -4.63
N VAL A 44 -17.83 4.36 -3.36
CA VAL A 44 -18.90 4.20 -2.38
C VAL A 44 -20.12 5.01 -2.78
N VAL A 45 -19.95 6.28 -3.16
CA VAL A 45 -21.06 7.14 -3.61
C VAL A 45 -21.77 6.55 -4.82
N ARG A 46 -21.02 6.03 -5.79
CA ARG A 46 -21.61 5.34 -6.96
C ARG A 46 -22.44 4.13 -6.57
N MET A 47 -22.07 3.40 -5.53
CA MET A 47 -22.80 2.19 -5.09
C MET A 47 -24.09 2.50 -4.32
N ILE A 48 -24.33 3.76 -3.93
CA ILE A 48 -25.58 4.17 -3.27
C ILE A 48 -26.73 4.23 -4.29
N ASP A 49 -26.42 4.51 -5.55
CA ASP A 49 -27.41 4.51 -6.62
C ASP A 49 -28.00 3.10 -6.81
N ALA A 50 -29.34 3.02 -6.83
CA ALA A 50 -30.08 1.78 -6.88
C ALA A 50 -29.81 0.98 -8.16
N ASP A 51 -29.47 1.67 -9.26
CA ASP A 51 -29.19 1.07 -10.56
C ASP A 51 -27.70 0.81 -10.81
N ALA A 52 -26.83 1.13 -9.84
CA ALA A 52 -25.39 0.99 -10.00
C ALA A 52 -24.87 -0.44 -9.70
N PRO A 53 -23.63 -0.76 -10.14
CA PRO A 53 -23.01 -2.04 -9.83
C PRO A 53 -22.88 -2.27 -8.32
N ARG A 54 -23.34 -3.44 -7.84
CA ARG A 54 -23.21 -3.82 -6.42
C ARG A 54 -21.78 -4.21 -5.99
N ARG A 55 -20.84 -4.24 -6.94
CA ARG A 55 -19.43 -4.51 -6.68
C ARG A 55 -18.57 -3.63 -7.58
N ILE A 56 -17.69 -2.85 -6.96
CA ILE A 56 -16.63 -2.10 -7.62
C ILE A 56 -15.30 -2.65 -7.10
N ILE A 57 -14.37 -2.96 -8.01
CA ILE A 57 -13.03 -3.41 -7.68
C ILE A 57 -12.07 -2.29 -8.09
N LEU A 58 -11.28 -1.80 -7.15
CA LEU A 58 -10.28 -0.75 -7.38
C LEU A 58 -8.89 -1.39 -7.51
N ALA A 59 -8.15 -0.97 -8.53
CA ALA A 59 -6.81 -1.50 -8.78
C ALA A 59 -5.81 -0.93 -7.77
N HIS A 60 -5.06 -1.80 -7.12
CA HIS A 60 -3.91 -1.42 -6.32
C HIS A 60 -2.69 -1.22 -7.22
N GLN A 61 -1.63 -0.62 -6.68
CA GLN A 61 -0.34 -0.50 -7.35
C GLN A 61 0.75 -1.09 -6.46
N ILE A 62 1.78 -1.68 -7.05
CA ILE A 62 2.99 -2.03 -6.32
C ILE A 62 3.96 -0.86 -6.44
N VAL A 63 4.47 -0.38 -5.31
CA VAL A 63 5.50 0.65 -5.22
C VAL A 63 6.77 -0.01 -4.78
N ASP A 64 7.68 -0.21 -5.73
CA ASP A 64 8.99 -0.80 -5.47
C ASP A 64 9.98 0.25 -4.96
N ARG A 65 10.72 -0.11 -3.91
CA ARG A 65 11.77 0.72 -3.30
C ARG A 65 13.03 -0.11 -3.07
N PRO A 66 14.22 0.52 -3.12
CA PRO A 66 15.47 -0.17 -2.81
C PRO A 66 15.48 -0.63 -1.34
N PRO A 67 16.15 -1.75 -1.02
CA PRO A 67 16.30 -2.23 0.34
C PRO A 67 17.08 -1.22 1.22
N PRO A 68 16.93 -1.31 2.55
CA PRO A 68 17.68 -0.49 3.51
C PRO A 68 19.19 -0.75 3.48
#